data_AF-A0A066YPA8-F1
#
_entry.id   AF-A0A066YPA8-F1
#
_cell.length_a   1.000
_cell.length_b   1.000
_cell.length_c   1.000
_cell.angle_alpha   90.00
_cell.angle_beta   90.00
_cell.angle_gamma   90.00
#
_symmetry.space_group_name_H-M   'P 1'
#
loop_
_entity.id
_entity.type
_entity.pdbx_description
1 polymer ?
#
loop_
_entity_poly.entity_id
_entity_poly.type
_entity_poly.pdbx_seq_one_letter_code
_entity_poly.pdbx_strand_id
1 'polypeptide(L)'
;MGTQVGPVLASPAGRLLFFVAPRTAERLPDLLYRMGWDDASLDLACHGLGSYLAAPPVALGALGPMRWLRRPTAENRPPEARLLLGTLAYACHRTRDREASLAG
;
A
#
# COMPACT_ATOMS: atom_id res chain seq x y z
N MET A 1 -9.45 16.01 -10.86
CA MET A 1 -9.48 14.63 -11.39
C MET A 1 -8.86 13.72 -10.33
N GLY A 2 -9.63 12.78 -9.76
CA GLY A 2 -9.21 12.00 -8.60
C GLY A 2 -8.17 10.93 -8.95
N THR A 3 -7.26 10.63 -8.04
CA THR A 3 -6.35 9.49 -8.15
C THR A 3 -7.16 8.18 -8.20
N GLN A 4 -6.89 7.34 -9.19
CA GLN A 4 -7.54 6.04 -9.27
C GLN A 4 -6.90 5.10 -8.24
N VAL A 5 -7.51 4.97 -7.06
CA VAL A 5 -6.94 4.24 -5.90
C VAL A 5 -7.16 2.71 -5.93
N GLY A 6 -7.98 2.19 -6.83
CA GLY A 6 -8.28 0.74 -6.92
C GLY A 6 -8.87 0.13 -5.63
N PRO A 7 -8.91 -1.21 -5.52
CA PRO A 7 -9.34 -1.91 -4.32
C PRO A 7 -8.30 -1.75 -3.20
N VAL A 8 -8.77 -1.65 -1.95
CA VAL A 8 -7.91 -1.44 -0.78
C VAL A 8 -8.39 -2.30 0.38
N LEU A 9 -7.46 -3.06 0.96
CA LEU A 9 -7.67 -3.77 2.21
C LEU A 9 -7.10 -2.98 3.38
N ALA A 10 -7.76 -3.10 4.52
CA ALA A 10 -7.25 -2.64 5.80
C ALA A 10 -7.02 -3.86 6.71
N SER A 11 -5.77 -4.00 7.15
CA SER A 11 -5.37 -4.95 8.16
C SER A 11 -5.75 -4.44 9.55
N PRO A 12 -6.19 -5.32 10.46
CA PRO A 12 -6.38 -4.96 11.86
C PRO A 12 -5.09 -4.49 12.55
N ALA A 13 -3.91 -4.80 11.98
CA ALA A 13 -2.62 -4.30 12.45
C ALA A 13 -2.28 -2.88 11.97
N GLY A 14 -3.26 -2.12 11.46
CA GLY A 14 -3.08 -0.73 11.02
C GLY A 14 -2.45 -0.55 9.64
N ARG A 15 -2.22 -1.63 8.89
CA ARG A 15 -1.66 -1.58 7.52
C ARG A 15 -2.76 -1.44 6.47
N LEU A 16 -2.52 -0.61 5.45
CA LEU A 16 -3.35 -0.55 4.24
C LEU A 16 -2.65 -1.25 3.08
N LEU A 17 -3.38 -2.11 2.36
CA LEU A 17 -2.85 -2.83 1.21
C LEU A 17 -3.60 -2.38 -0.04
N PHE A 18 -2.88 -1.73 -0.94
CA PHE A 18 -3.38 -1.22 -2.21
C PHE A 18 -3.16 -2.25 -3.31
N PHE A 19 -4.22 -2.60 -4.02
CA PHE A 19 -4.13 -3.51 -5.16
C PHE A 19 -3.81 -2.71 -6.40
N VAL A 20 -2.72 -3.08 -7.07
CA VAL A 20 -2.18 -2.42 -8.26
C VAL A 20 -2.01 -3.42 -9.40
N ALA A 21 -1.70 -2.92 -10.59
CA ALA A 21 -1.47 -3.73 -11.78
C ALA A 21 -0.43 -4.84 -11.52
N PRO A 22 -0.60 -6.02 -12.16
CA PRO A 22 0.34 -7.13 -12.04
C PRO A 22 1.79 -6.73 -12.34
N ARG A 23 2.75 -7.50 -11.80
CA ARG A 23 4.21 -7.30 -11.98
C ARG A 23 4.75 -5.98 -11.41
N THR A 24 3.95 -5.24 -10.64
CA THR A 24 4.42 -4.04 -9.93
C THR A 24 5.59 -4.37 -9.00
N ALA A 25 5.55 -5.50 -8.28
CA ALA A 25 6.61 -5.87 -7.35
C ALA A 25 7.99 -5.96 -8.02
N GLU A 26 8.05 -6.51 -9.24
CA GLU A 26 9.28 -6.60 -10.04
C GLU A 26 9.81 -5.21 -10.46
N ARG A 27 8.91 -4.22 -10.60
CA ARG A 27 9.22 -2.88 -11.10
C ARG A 27 9.38 -1.84 -9.98
N LEU A 28 9.05 -2.19 -8.74
CA LEU A 28 8.97 -1.21 -7.66
C LEU A 28 10.30 -0.50 -7.39
N PRO A 29 11.47 -1.17 -7.30
CA PRO A 29 12.73 -0.49 -7.05
C PRO A 29 13.05 0.58 -8.12
N ASP A 30 12.89 0.24 -9.40
CA ASP A 30 13.09 1.17 -10.52
C ASP A 30 12.07 2.33 -10.53
N LEU A 31 10.83 2.08 -10.09
CA LEU A 31 9.84 3.15 -9.94
C LEU A 31 10.17 4.10 -8.80
N LEU A 32 10.63 3.60 -7.65
CA LEU A 32 11.05 4.43 -6.52
C LEU A 32 12.25 5.30 -6.90
N TYR A 33 13.25 4.72 -7.54
CA TYR A 33 14.42 5.43 -8.06
C TYR A 33 14.05 6.55 -9.02
N ARG A 34 13.24 6.26 -10.04
CA ARG A 34 12.82 7.28 -11.02
C ARG A 34 12.00 8.43 -10.43
N MET A 35 11.45 8.25 -9.24
CA MET A 35 10.67 9.28 -8.53
C MET A 35 11.44 9.93 -7.37
N GLY A 36 12.73 9.59 -7.19
CA GLY A 36 13.59 10.17 -6.15
C GLY A 36 13.27 9.69 -4.73
N TRP A 37 12.72 8.49 -4.59
CA TRP A 37 12.38 7.87 -3.31
C TRP A 37 13.28 6.67 -2.93
N ASP A 38 14.32 6.40 -3.70
CA ASP A 38 15.24 5.26 -3.51
C ASP A 38 16.07 5.31 -2.24
N ASP A 39 16.44 6.51 -1.77
CA ASP A 39 17.16 6.69 -0.49
C ASP A 39 16.23 7.01 0.69
N ALA A 40 14.91 7.05 0.44
CA ALA A 40 13.95 7.30 1.50
C ALA A 40 13.67 6.01 2.27
N SER A 41 13.84 6.06 3.60
CA SER A 41 13.34 5.01 4.48
C SER A 41 11.80 5.11 4.53
N LEU A 42 11.15 4.36 3.64
CA LEU A 42 9.70 4.29 3.53
C LEU A 42 9.17 3.07 4.27
N ASP A 43 8.11 3.26 5.07
CA ASP A 43 7.33 2.13 5.59
C ASP A 43 6.38 1.58 4.51
N LEU A 44 6.95 1.18 3.38
CA LEU A 44 6.24 0.68 2.20
C LEU A 44 6.84 -0.67 1.77
N ALA A 45 5.97 -1.68 1.65
CA ALA A 45 6.33 -3.01 1.17
C ALA A 45 5.47 -3.40 -0.04
N CYS A 46 6.01 -4.25 -0.91
CA CYS A 46 5.26 -4.81 -2.04
C CYS A 46 5.11 -6.32 -1.90
N HIS A 47 3.91 -6.80 -2.18
CA HIS A 47 3.59 -8.22 -2.22
C HIS A 47 3.44 -8.64 -3.69
N GLY A 48 4.34 -9.52 -4.14
CA GLY A 48 4.38 -10.01 -5.51
C GLY A 48 3.83 -11.44 -5.65
N LEU A 49 4.13 -12.06 -6.78
CA LEU A 49 3.84 -13.48 -6.99
C LEU A 49 4.43 -14.34 -5.87
N GLY A 50 3.67 -15.32 -5.39
CA GLY A 50 4.05 -16.17 -4.25
C GLY A 50 3.80 -15.55 -2.87
N SER A 51 3.39 -14.29 -2.79
CA SER A 51 2.88 -13.70 -1.54
C SER A 51 1.42 -14.10 -1.30
N TYR A 52 1.07 -14.29 -0.03
CA TYR A 52 -0.31 -14.58 0.39
C TYR A 52 -0.81 -13.49 1.33
N LEU A 53 -2.09 -13.15 1.20
CA LEU A 53 -2.78 -12.19 2.04
C LEU A 53 -4.04 -12.83 2.62
N ALA A 54 -4.36 -12.50 3.87
CA ALA A 54 -5.66 -12.85 4.42
C ALA A 54 -6.77 -12.14 3.64
N ALA A 55 -7.71 -12.90 3.08
CA ALA A 55 -8.87 -12.33 2.39
C ALA A 55 -9.95 -11.95 3.41
N PRO A 56 -10.62 -10.79 3.31
CA PRO A 56 -11.75 -10.50 4.19
C PRO A 56 -12.88 -11.53 4.07
N PRO A 57 -13.56 -11.88 5.18
CA PRO A 57 -13.42 -11.32 6.53
C PRO A 57 -12.46 -12.10 7.46
N VAL A 58 -11.44 -12.78 6.94
CA VAL A 58 -10.54 -13.65 7.75
C VAL A 58 -9.95 -12.89 8.96
N ALA A 59 -10.09 -13.50 10.14
CA ALA A 59 -9.52 -13.00 11.39
C ALA A 59 -8.01 -13.28 11.49
N LEU A 60 -7.24 -12.28 11.90
CA LEU A 60 -5.82 -12.41 12.26
C LEU A 60 -5.69 -12.55 13.79
N GLY A 61 -6.19 -13.67 14.31
CA GLY A 61 -6.20 -13.96 15.75
C GLY A 61 -6.93 -12.87 16.56
N ALA A 62 -6.33 -12.48 17.69
CA ALA A 62 -6.90 -11.47 18.60
C ALA A 62 -6.93 -10.03 18.02
N LEU A 63 -6.22 -9.77 16.91
CA LEU A 63 -6.20 -8.44 16.28
C LEU A 63 -7.54 -8.11 15.60
N GLY A 64 -8.32 -9.13 15.21
CA GLY A 64 -9.59 -8.99 14.53
C GLY A 64 -9.51 -9.27 13.02
N PRO A 65 -10.55 -8.92 12.24
CA PRO A 65 -10.66 -9.32 10.84
C PRO A 65 -9.98 -8.38 9.86
N MET A 66 -9.44 -8.94 8.78
CA MET A 66 -9.15 -8.21 7.56
C MET A 66 -10.44 -7.63 7.00
N ARG A 67 -10.43 -6.35 6.59
CA ARG A 67 -11.60 -5.69 6.02
C ARG A 67 -11.30 -5.00 4.70
N TRP A 68 -12.31 -4.90 3.84
CA TRP A 68 -12.24 -4.02 2.67
C TRP A 68 -12.46 -2.57 3.09
N LEU A 69 -11.50 -1.70 2.81
CA LEU A 69 -11.69 -0.25 2.84
C LEU A 69 -12.32 0.23 1.52
N ARG A 70 -11.87 -0.34 0.39
CA ARG A 70 -12.51 -0.21 -0.92
C ARG A 70 -12.65 -1.60 -1.54
N ARG A 71 -13.88 -2.11 -1.62
CA ARG A 71 -14.18 -3.44 -2.18
C ARG A 71 -13.88 -3.47 -3.68
N PRO A 72 -13.43 -4.60 -4.24
CA PRO A 72 -13.26 -4.75 -5.69
C PRO A 72 -14.64 -4.71 -6.38
N THR A 73 -14.76 -3.89 -7.42
CA THR A 73 -15.92 -3.75 -8.29
C THR A 73 -15.49 -3.75 -9.75
N ALA A 74 -16.45 -3.77 -10.68
CA ALA A 74 -16.19 -3.62 -12.11
C ALA A 74 -15.43 -2.32 -12.44
N GLU A 75 -15.75 -1.24 -11.72
CA GLU A 75 -15.32 0.13 -12.03
C GLU A 75 -14.01 0.54 -11.35
N ASN A 76 -13.57 -0.17 -10.31
CA ASN A 76 -12.38 0.20 -9.54
C ASN A 76 -11.22 -0.78 -9.72
N ARG A 77 -10.94 -1.17 -10.96
CA ARG A 77 -9.82 -2.06 -11.29
C ARG A 77 -8.49 -1.58 -10.70
N PRO A 78 -7.59 -2.50 -10.29
CA PRO A 78 -6.25 -2.16 -9.85
C PRO A 78 -5.52 -1.24 -10.84
N PRO A 79 -5.14 -0.01 -10.44
CA PRO A 79 -4.44 0.94 -11.29
C PRO A 79 -2.98 0.55 -11.50
N GLU A 80 -2.32 1.20 -12.46
CA GLU A 80 -0.86 1.18 -12.50
C GLU A 80 -0.27 1.79 -11.21
N ALA A 81 0.75 1.14 -10.64
CA ALA A 81 1.34 1.57 -9.37
C ALA A 81 1.92 2.99 -9.41
N ARG A 82 2.42 3.44 -10.57
CA ARG A 82 2.95 4.80 -10.75
C ARG A 82 1.93 5.90 -10.40
N LEU A 83 0.63 5.60 -10.50
CA LEU A 83 -0.44 6.55 -10.17
C LEU A 83 -0.63 6.75 -8.65
N LEU A 84 -0.16 5.79 -7.84
CA LEU A 84 -0.31 5.82 -6.39
C LEU A 84 1.01 6.02 -5.66
N LEU A 85 2.10 5.51 -6.24
CA LEU A 85 3.35 5.33 -5.52
C LEU A 85 3.93 6.66 -5.00
N GLY A 86 3.85 7.75 -5.76
CA GLY A 86 4.29 9.06 -5.26
C GLY A 86 3.49 9.54 -4.03
N THR A 87 2.17 9.36 -4.04
CA THR A 87 1.31 9.72 -2.90
C THR A 87 1.54 8.82 -1.70
N LEU A 88 1.68 7.50 -1.92
CA LEU A 88 1.94 6.54 -0.85
C LEU A 88 3.32 6.76 -0.22
N ALA A 89 4.36 6.95 -1.05
CA ALA A 89 5.71 7.25 -0.58
C ALA A 89 5.73 8.53 0.27
N TYR A 90 5.09 9.60 -0.22
CA TYR A 90 4.97 10.84 0.54
C TYR A 90 4.24 10.66 1.88
N ALA A 91 3.10 9.95 1.88
CA ALA A 91 2.33 9.69 3.10
C ALA A 91 3.11 8.84 4.12
N CYS A 92 3.83 7.81 3.66
CA CYS A 92 4.68 6.97 4.50
C CYS A 92 5.84 7.79 5.10
N HIS A 93 6.54 8.57 4.28
CA HIS A 93 7.64 9.42 4.73
C HIS A 93 7.18 10.43 5.80
N ARG A 94 6.10 11.17 5.52
CA ARG A 94 5.55 12.17 6.45
C ARG A 94 5.05 11.57 7.76
N THR A 95 4.44 10.38 7.72
CA THR A 95 3.96 9.71 8.93
C THR A 95 5.14 9.34 9.84
N ARG A 96 6.24 8.84 9.26
CA ARG A 96 7.45 8.54 10.02
C ARG A 96 8.07 9.76 10.66
N ASP A 97 8.17 10.88 9.93
CA ASP A 97 8.70 12.13 10.50
C ASP A 97 7.86 12.59 11.70
N ARG A 98 6.53 12.42 11.62
CA ARG A 98 5.62 12.74 12.72
C ARG A 98 5.83 11.82 13.92
N GLU A 99 5.97 10.51 13.71
CA GLU A 99 6.25 9.56 14.80
C GLU A 99 7.59 9.85 15.46
N ALA A 100 8.63 10.18 14.69
CA ALA A 100 9.93 10.59 15.22
C ALA A 100 9.84 11.87 16.06
N SER A 101 9.05 12.86 15.62
CA SER A 101 8.84 14.11 16.36
C SER A 101 8.05 13.96 17.67
N LEU A 102 7.27 12.88 17.80
CA LEU A 102 6.51 12.58 19.02
C LEU A 102 7.29 11.72 20.02
N ALA A 103 8.40 11.11 19.58
CA ALA A 103 9.21 10.20 20.38
C ALA A 103 10.44 10.87 21.03
N GLY A 104 10.73 12.14 20.70
CA GLY A 104 11.81 12.95 21.27
C GLY A 104 11.27 14.02 22.22
#